data_AF-A0A1K2FBX4-F1
#
_entry.id   AF-A0A1K2FBX4-F1
#
_cell.length_a   1.000
_cell.length_b   1.000
_cell.length_c   1.000
_cell.angle_alpha   90.00
_cell.angle_beta   90.00
_cell.angle_gamma   90.00
#
_symmetry.space_group_name_H-M   'P 1'
#
loop_
_entity.id
_entity.type
_entity.pdbx_description
1 polymer ?
#
loop_
_entity_poly.entity_id
_entity_poly.type
_entity_poly.pdbx_seq_one_letter_code
_entity_poly.pdbx_strand_id
1 'polypeptide(L)'
;MVAEAEWERIQGELRFGQVLTGTVVRVPKPGVIGVFVDIGLGVEGFVDVVLLPRGRSEDWPVEGTVTDFEVWWVHSDHPQVRLKPADPQYLCEDFADFVARYRPTWPSEIGKALKGPKPSAP
;
A
#
# COMPACT_ATOMS: atom_id res chain seq x y z
N MET A 1 -15.18 7.13 9.02
CA MET A 1 -14.40 6.12 9.78
C MET A 1 -15.06 4.78 9.54
N VAL A 2 -14.30 3.78 9.10
CA VAL A 2 -14.78 2.41 8.92
C VAL A 2 -14.94 1.77 10.30
N ALA A 3 -16.05 1.04 10.51
CA ALA A 3 -16.24 0.29 11.75
C ALA A 3 -15.19 -0.82 11.86
N GLU A 4 -14.76 -1.16 13.08
CA GLU A 4 -13.74 -2.19 13.31
C GLU A 4 -14.08 -3.53 12.62
N ALA A 5 -15.32 -3.98 12.73
CA ALA A 5 -15.79 -5.21 12.08
C ALA A 5 -15.71 -5.17 10.54
N GLU A 6 -15.97 -4.00 9.95
CA GLU A 6 -15.86 -3.81 8.51
C GLU A 6 -14.40 -3.77 8.07
N TRP A 7 -13.52 -3.19 8.89
CA TRP A 7 -12.07 -3.24 8.66
C TRP A 7 -11.55 -4.69 8.70
N GLU A 8 -11.96 -5.47 9.69
CA GLU A 8 -11.58 -6.89 9.77
C GLU A 8 -12.04 -7.69 8.55
N ARG A 9 -13.24 -7.40 8.03
CA ARG A 9 -13.76 -8.02 6.79
C ARG A 9 -12.88 -7.66 5.59
N ILE A 10 -12.60 -6.37 5.38
CA ILE A 10 -11.74 -5.88 4.29
C ILE A 10 -10.36 -6.55 4.36
N GLN A 11 -9.76 -6.61 5.56
CA GLN A 11 -8.46 -7.27 5.76
C GLN A 11 -8.48 -8.77 5.40
N GLY A 12 -9.59 -9.47 5.65
CA GLY A 12 -9.75 -10.88 5.32
C GLY A 12 -9.87 -11.16 3.81
N GLU A 13 -10.34 -10.18 3.04
CA GLU A 13 -10.53 -10.28 1.60
C GLU A 13 -9.27 -9.91 0.80
N LEU A 14 -8.47 -8.99 1.35
CA LEU A 14 -7.26 -8.51 0.70
C LEU A 14 -6.10 -9.51 0.78
N ARG A 15 -5.24 -9.48 -0.25
CA ARG A 15 -4.02 -10.28 -0.34
C ARG A 15 -2.82 -9.40 -0.59
N PHE A 16 -1.66 -9.78 -0.07
CA PHE A 16 -0.40 -9.11 -0.42
C PHE A 16 -0.17 -9.16 -1.94
N GLY A 17 0.26 -8.04 -2.52
CA GLY A 17 0.50 -7.91 -3.96
C GLY A 17 -0.78 -7.89 -4.81
N GLN A 18 -1.97 -7.93 -4.20
CA GLN A 18 -3.21 -7.70 -4.94
C GLN A 18 -3.18 -6.30 -5.56
N VAL A 19 -3.45 -6.23 -6.86
CA VAL A 19 -3.52 -4.97 -7.59
C VAL A 19 -4.91 -4.36 -7.43
N LEU A 20 -4.95 -3.09 -7.07
CA LEU A 20 -6.14 -2.26 -6.92
C LEU A 20 -5.92 -0.96 -7.67
N THR A 21 -6.89 -0.54 -8.47
CA THR A 21 -6.90 0.80 -9.05
C THR A 21 -7.27 1.81 -7.97
N GLY A 22 -6.51 2.88 -7.84
CA GLY A 22 -6.74 3.94 -6.87
C GLY A 22 -6.53 5.33 -7.47
N THR A 23 -7.10 6.33 -6.80
CA THR A 23 -6.95 7.75 -7.16
C THR A 23 -6.12 8.45 -6.09
N VAL A 24 -5.04 9.14 -6.47
CA VAL A 24 -4.29 9.97 -5.53
C VAL A 24 -5.16 11.15 -5.11
N VAL A 25 -5.44 11.25 -3.81
CA VAL A 25 -6.32 12.29 -3.25
C VAL A 25 -5.56 13.38 -2.52
N ARG A 26 -4.31 13.13 -2.10
CA ARG A 26 -3.49 14.12 -1.40
C ARG A 26 -2.01 13.78 -1.43
N VAL A 27 -1.15 14.79 -1.64
CA VAL A 27 0.32 14.67 -1.61
C VAL A 27 0.93 15.64 -0.59
N PRO A 28 0.89 15.34 0.73
CA PRO A 28 1.39 16.25 1.73
C PRO A 28 2.91 16.20 1.83
N LYS A 29 3.55 17.37 1.77
CA LYS A 29 5.01 17.53 1.81
C LYS A 29 5.71 16.55 0.83
N PRO A 30 5.56 16.77 -0.49
CA PRO A 30 6.19 15.95 -1.50
C PRO A 30 7.70 15.78 -1.23
N GLY A 31 8.22 14.56 -1.39
CA GLY A 31 9.61 14.22 -1.05
C GLY A 31 9.86 13.87 0.43
N VAL A 32 8.86 13.98 1.32
CA VAL A 32 9.06 13.76 2.77
C VAL A 32 8.16 12.68 3.37
N ILE A 33 6.87 12.65 3.02
CA ILE A 33 5.88 11.81 3.72
C ILE A 33 5.40 10.65 2.85
N GLY A 34 4.79 10.96 1.71
CA GLY A 34 4.15 9.95 0.85
C GLY A 34 2.88 10.50 0.19
N VAL A 35 2.07 9.61 -0.38
CA VAL A 35 0.81 9.96 -1.05
C VAL A 35 -0.38 9.22 -0.48
N PHE A 36 -1.49 9.92 -0.31
CA PHE A 36 -2.78 9.34 0.05
C PHE A 36 -3.55 8.95 -1.20
N VAL A 37 -4.16 7.76 -1.16
CA VAL A 37 -4.85 7.14 -2.27
C VAL A 37 -6.23 6.68 -1.81
N ASP A 38 -7.27 7.04 -2.56
CA ASP A 38 -8.58 6.41 -2.44
C ASP A 38 -8.60 5.15 -3.32
N ILE A 39 -8.82 4.00 -2.68
CA ILE A 39 -8.88 2.68 -3.32
C ILE A 39 -10.32 2.12 -3.36
N GLY A 40 -11.34 2.95 -3.05
CA GLY A 40 -12.75 2.57 -3.16
C GLY A 40 -13.24 1.57 -2.11
N LEU A 41 -12.45 1.28 -1.07
CA LEU A 41 -12.80 0.36 0.02
C LEU A 41 -13.27 1.07 1.30
N GLY A 42 -13.47 2.39 1.25
CA GLY A 42 -13.83 3.20 2.42
C GLY A 42 -12.71 3.37 3.46
N VAL A 43 -11.55 2.73 3.26
CA VAL A 43 -10.34 2.86 4.07
C VAL A 43 -9.29 3.70 3.36
N GLU A 44 -8.38 4.30 4.13
CA GLU A 44 -7.34 5.16 3.59
C GLU A 44 -6.19 4.30 3.00
N GLY A 45 -5.89 4.51 1.72
CA GLY A 45 -4.69 3.99 1.07
C GLY A 45 -3.53 4.98 1.24
N PHE A 46 -2.31 4.47 1.43
CA PHE A 46 -1.13 5.33 1.53
C PHE A 46 0.12 4.67 0.96
N VAL A 47 0.87 5.40 0.14
CA VAL A 47 2.21 4.99 -0.31
C VAL A 47 3.25 5.77 0.47
N ASP A 48 4.13 5.07 1.18
CA ASP A 48 5.24 5.69 1.90
C ASP A 48 6.29 6.28 0.94
N VAL A 49 6.87 7.42 1.31
CA VAL A 49 7.96 8.09 0.59
C VAL A 49 9.09 7.15 0.14
N VAL A 50 9.39 6.12 0.94
CA VAL A 50 10.49 5.17 0.65
C VAL A 50 10.23 4.30 -0.59
N LEU A 51 8.97 4.17 -0.99
CA LEU A 51 8.52 3.43 -2.18
C LEU A 51 8.37 4.33 -3.41
N LEU A 52 8.51 5.65 -3.27
CA LEU A 52 8.37 6.63 -4.34
C LEU A 52 9.75 7.06 -4.89
N PRO A 53 9.81 7.67 -6.10
CA PRO A 53 11.07 8.15 -6.67
C PRO A 53 11.77 9.12 -5.74
N ARG A 54 13.08 8.96 -5.58
CA ARG A 54 13.86 9.76 -4.61
C ARG A 54 14.53 10.97 -5.22
N GLY A 55 14.66 11.00 -6.55
CA GLY A 55 15.32 12.09 -7.27
C GLY A 55 14.55 13.41 -7.13
N ARG A 56 13.32 13.46 -7.66
CA ARG A 56 12.48 14.66 -7.60
C ARG A 56 11.07 14.31 -7.19
N SER A 57 10.51 15.15 -6.32
CA SER A 57 9.12 15.00 -5.90
C SER A 57 8.10 15.27 -7.02
N GLU A 58 8.53 15.88 -8.13
CA GLU A 58 7.75 16.07 -9.36
C GLU A 58 7.48 14.76 -10.09
N ASP A 59 8.31 13.73 -9.86
CA ASP A 59 8.14 12.40 -10.44
C ASP A 59 7.13 11.56 -9.63
N TRP A 60 6.54 12.10 -8.56
CA TRP A 60 5.48 11.45 -7.79
C TRP A 60 4.13 11.61 -8.50
N PRO A 61 3.17 10.69 -8.29
CA PRO A 61 1.82 10.89 -8.80
C PRO A 61 1.17 12.09 -8.09
N VAL A 62 0.49 12.94 -8.86
CA VAL A 62 -0.17 14.16 -8.37
C VAL A 62 -1.61 13.88 -7.97
N GLU A 63 -2.24 14.82 -7.26
CA GLU A 63 -3.66 14.72 -6.92
C GLU A 63 -4.52 14.59 -8.19
N GLY A 64 -5.44 13.64 -8.17
CA GLY A 64 -6.27 13.24 -9.32
C GLY A 64 -5.66 12.15 -10.21
N THR A 65 -4.39 11.77 -10.03
CA THR A 65 -3.79 10.65 -10.78
C THR A 65 -4.51 9.35 -10.42
N VAL A 66 -5.03 8.66 -11.44
CA VAL A 66 -5.59 7.31 -11.33
C VAL A 66 -4.54 6.32 -11.84
N THR A 67 -4.14 5.37 -11.00
CA THR A 67 -3.18 4.33 -11.37
C THR A 67 -3.38 3.09 -10.50
N ASP A 68 -2.63 2.04 -10.81
CA ASP A 68 -2.70 0.76 -10.13
C ASP A 68 -1.67 0.68 -8.99
N PHE A 69 -2.11 0.08 -7.88
CA PHE A 69 -1.34 -0.09 -6.68
C PHE A 69 -1.42 -1.53 -6.17
N GLU A 70 -0.30 -2.05 -5.70
CA GLU A 70 -0.24 -3.33 -5.01
C GLU A 70 -0.45 -3.14 -3.50
N VAL A 71 -1.25 -4.01 -2.90
CA VAL A 71 -1.39 -4.09 -1.44
C VAL A 71 -0.04 -4.49 -0.84
N TRP A 72 0.62 -3.54 -0.21
CA TRP A 72 1.95 -3.71 0.37
C TRP A 72 1.86 -4.17 1.82
N TRP A 73 1.04 -3.50 2.63
CA TRP A 73 0.89 -3.79 4.07
C TRP A 73 -0.47 -3.31 4.59
N VAL A 74 -0.91 -3.80 5.74
CA VAL A 74 -2.09 -3.26 6.45
C VAL A 74 -1.81 -3.10 7.93
N HIS A 75 -2.35 -2.05 8.53
CA HIS A 75 -2.28 -1.85 9.96
C HIS A 75 -3.32 -2.70 10.69
N SER A 76 -2.93 -3.38 11.76
CA SER A 76 -3.85 -4.22 12.54
C SER A 76 -4.73 -3.41 13.49
N ASP A 77 -4.26 -2.23 13.87
CA ASP A 77 -4.79 -1.36 14.93
C ASP A 77 -5.68 -0.22 14.39
N HIS A 78 -5.49 0.18 13.13
CA HIS A 78 -6.33 1.22 12.51
C HIS A 78 -6.60 0.96 11.01
N PRO A 79 -7.71 1.48 10.44
CA PRO A 79 -8.11 1.21 9.06
C PRO A 79 -7.26 1.97 8.03
N GLN A 80 -6.08 1.42 7.71
CA GLN A 80 -5.20 1.97 6.68
C GLN A 80 -4.45 0.86 5.95
N VAL A 81 -4.43 0.96 4.62
CA VAL A 81 -3.73 0.07 3.70
C VAL A 81 -2.49 0.78 3.18
N ARG A 82 -1.31 0.22 3.42
CA ARG A 82 -0.09 0.65 2.73
C ARG A 82 -0.05 0.04 1.34
N LEU A 83 0.28 0.87 0.38
CA LEU A 83 0.29 0.56 -1.03
C LEU A 83 1.70 0.71 -1.59
N LYS A 84 1.99 -0.09 -2.61
CA LYS A 84 3.17 0.04 -3.47
C LYS A 84 2.68 0.40 -4.87
N PRO A 85 3.26 1.40 -5.56
CA PRO A 85 2.93 1.66 -6.95
C PRO A 85 3.19 0.42 -7.83
N ALA A 86 2.20 0.05 -8.65
CA ALA A 86 2.38 -1.01 -9.64
C ALA A 86 3.11 -0.49 -10.88
N ASP A 87 2.89 0.79 -11.21
CA ASP A 87 3.60 1.48 -12.28
C ASP A 87 5.05 1.79 -11.87
N PRO A 88 6.06 1.26 -12.60
CA PRO A 88 7.46 1.51 -12.31
C PRO A 88 7.86 2.99 -12.36
N GLN A 89 7.13 3.84 -13.09
CA GLN A 89 7.43 5.27 -13.14
C GLN A 89 7.28 5.97 -11.78
N TYR A 90 6.41 5.43 -10.92
CA TYR A 90 6.14 5.95 -9.58
C TYR A 90 6.80 5.11 -8.48
N LEU A 91 7.62 4.12 -8.83
CA LEU A 91 8.31 3.26 -7.89
C LEU A 91 9.76 3.73 -7.69
N CYS A 92 10.28 3.60 -6.48
CA CYS A 92 11.69 3.91 -6.23
C CYS A 92 12.63 3.06 -7.10
N GLU A 93 13.69 3.69 -7.57
CA GLU A 93 14.59 3.17 -8.61
C GLU A 93 15.36 1.92 -8.14
N ASP A 94 15.57 1.79 -6.83
CA ASP A 94 16.29 0.69 -6.17
C ASP A 94 15.35 -0.24 -5.40
N PHE A 95 14.08 -0.33 -5.79
CA PHE A 95 13.07 -1.13 -5.08
C PHE A 95 13.52 -2.57 -4.83
N ALA A 96 14.21 -3.20 -5.79
CA ALA A 96 14.73 -4.55 -5.64
C ALA A 96 15.71 -4.68 -4.47
N ASP A 97 16.64 -3.72 -4.34
CA ASP A 97 17.62 -3.68 -3.25
C ASP A 97 16.95 -3.34 -1.92
N PHE A 98 15.98 -2.41 -1.93
CA PHE A 98 15.16 -2.08 -0.78
C PHE A 98 14.43 -3.31 -0.24
N VAL A 99 13.77 -4.08 -1.11
CA VAL A 99 13.07 -5.31 -0.73
C VAL A 99 14.06 -6.34 -0.18
N ALA A 100 15.17 -6.59 -0.87
CA ALA A 100 16.18 -7.54 -0.42
C ALA A 100 16.72 -7.21 0.99
N ARG A 101 16.81 -5.91 1.31
CA ARG A 101 17.33 -5.44 2.60
C ARG A 101 16.30 -5.40 3.71
N TYR A 102 15.09 -4.92 3.44
CA TYR A 102 14.10 -4.59 4.47
C TYR A 102 12.91 -5.55 4.52
N ARG A 103 12.62 -6.26 3.43
CA ARG A 103 11.54 -7.26 3.36
C ARG A 103 11.90 -8.42 2.42
N PRO A 104 12.96 -9.20 2.73
CA PRO A 104 13.47 -10.24 1.82
C PRO A 104 12.44 -11.33 1.52
N THR A 105 11.45 -11.51 2.39
CA THR A 105 10.35 -12.48 2.24
C THR A 105 9.24 -12.01 1.29
N TRP A 106 9.25 -10.76 0.82
CA TRP A 106 8.19 -10.17 0.01
C TRP A 106 7.78 -11.02 -1.21
N PRO A 107 8.70 -11.53 -2.05
CA PRO A 107 8.31 -12.34 -3.21
C PRO A 107 7.51 -13.60 -2.82
N SER A 108 7.75 -14.14 -1.63
CA SER A 108 7.01 -15.30 -1.10
C SER A 108 5.70 -14.93 -0.40
N GLU A 109 5.47 -13.65 -0.12
CA GLU A 109 4.27 -13.15 0.55
C GLU A 109 3.15 -12.80 -0.43
N ILE A 110 3.50 -12.44 -1.67
CA ILE A 110 2.55 -12.14 -2.73
C ILE A 110 1.52 -13.28 -2.86
N GLY A 111 0.23 -12.92 -2.84
CA GLY A 111 -0.91 -13.84 -2.89
C GLY A 111 -1.37 -14.38 -1.52
N LYS A 112 -0.56 -14.27 -0.46
CA LYS A 112 -0.98 -14.66 0.90
C LYS A 112 -2.01 -13.67 1.46
N ALA A 113 -2.89 -14.19 2.30
CA ALA A 113 -3.84 -13.37 3.05
C ALA A 113 -3.09 -12.46 4.04
N LEU A 114 -3.64 -11.26 4.26
CA LEU A 114 -3.03 -10.26 5.15
C LEU A 114 -3.08 -10.66 6.63
N LYS A 115 -4.13 -11.38 7.03
CA LYS A 115 -4.19 -12.12 8.30
C LYS A 115 -3.97 -13.61 8.00
N GLY A 116 -3.05 -14.25 8.72
CA GLY A 116 -3.01 -15.71 8.79
C GLY A 116 -4.32 -16.26 9.37
N PRO A 117 -4.66 -17.55 9.15
CA PRO A 117 -5.83 -18.13 9.78
C PRO A 117 -5.76 -17.91 11.29
N LYS A 118 -6.78 -17.26 11.86
CA LYS A 118 -6.93 -17.14 13.31
C LYS A 118 -6.91 -18.59 13.85
N PRO A 119 -6.00 -18.98 14.76
CA PRO A 119 -6.08 -20.31 15.33
C PRO A 119 -7.46 -20.43 15.97
N SER A 120 -8.27 -21.34 15.44
CA SER A 120 -9.51 -21.75 16.09
C SER A 120 -9.13 -22.26 17.46
N ALA A 121 -9.38 -21.47 18.51
CA ALA A 121 -9.21 -21.94 19.87
C ALA A 121 -10.19 -23.10 20.10
N PRO A 122 -9.76 -24.20 20.75
CA PRO A 122 -10.58 -25.38 21.00
C PRO A 122 -11.75 -25.11 21.95
#